data_AF-A0A9R1RIH7-F1
#
_entry.id   AF-A0A9R1RIH7-F1
#
_cell.length_a   1.000
_cell.length_b   1.000
_cell.length_c   1.000
_cell.angle_alpha   90.00
_cell.angle_beta   90.00
_cell.angle_gamma   90.00
#
_symmetry.space_group_name_H-M   'P 1'
#
loop_
_entity.id
_entity.type
_entity.pdbx_description
1 polymer ?
#
loop_
_entity_poly.entity_id
_entity_poly.type
_entity_poly.pdbx_seq_one_letter_code
_entity_poly.pdbx_strand_id
1 'polypeptide(L)'
;MADYHFVYKDVEGATTQWDDIQRKLGNLPEKPEPFKPPPFAPRVDADEQPKSKEWLDARDPDELEELEDELDDDRFLEQYRRMRLAELKEAAKTARFGTVQPITGSDFVREVSQAPPDVWVVVFLYKDA
;
A
#
# COMPACT_ATOMS: atom_id res chain seq x y z
N MET A 1 34.88 10.80 -16.10
CA MET A 1 34.15 10.01 -15.09
C MET A 1 33.35 11.00 -14.27
N ALA A 2 32.02 10.95 -14.35
CA ALA A 2 31.17 11.86 -13.59
C ALA A 2 30.90 11.21 -12.22
N ASP A 3 31.39 11.85 -11.15
CA ASP A 3 31.09 11.48 -9.77
C ASP A 3 29.63 11.84 -9.45
N TYR A 4 28.72 10.89 -9.66
CA TYR A 4 27.34 11.03 -9.25
C TYR A 4 27.24 10.80 -7.73
N HIS A 5 27.25 11.89 -6.96
CA HIS A 5 26.91 11.86 -5.54
C HIS A 5 25.39 11.78 -5.38
N PHE A 6 24.88 10.60 -5.06
CA PHE A 6 23.48 10.38 -4.74
C PHE A 6 23.24 10.71 -3.27
N VAL A 7 22.45 11.76 -2.97
CA VAL A 7 21.99 12.07 -1.61
C VAL A 7 20.57 11.54 -1.49
N TYR A 8 20.38 10.48 -0.71
CA TYR A 8 19.05 10.01 -0.35
C TYR A 8 18.35 11.07 0.51
N LYS A 9 17.25 11.62 0.00
CA LYS A 9 16.28 12.39 0.78
C LYS A 9 15.09 11.47 1.03
N ASP A 10 14.70 11.35 2.28
CA ASP A 10 13.46 10.69 2.66
C ASP A 10 12.24 11.54 2.27
N VAL A 11 11.07 10.90 2.30
CA VAL A 11 9.79 11.47 1.83
C VAL A 11 9.34 12.66 2.70
N GLU A 12 9.91 12.81 3.91
CA GLU A 12 9.54 13.85 4.88
C GLU A 12 10.63 14.92 5.08
N GLY A 13 11.72 14.90 4.30
CA GLY A 13 12.75 15.94 4.35
C GLY A 13 13.44 16.02 5.72
N ALA A 14 13.94 14.89 6.22
CA ALA A 14 14.75 14.88 7.42
C ALA A 14 16.04 15.66 7.18
N THR A 15 16.14 16.73 7.95
CA THR A 15 17.33 17.50 8.27
C THR A 15 18.51 16.57 8.54
N THR A 16 19.69 16.95 8.03
CA THR A 16 20.93 16.24 8.37
C THR A 16 21.27 16.49 9.84
N GLN A 17 22.13 15.63 10.43
CA GLN A 17 22.67 15.89 11.78
C GLN A 17 23.31 17.29 11.90
N TRP A 18 23.81 17.82 10.79
CA TRP A 18 24.39 19.16 10.71
C TRP A 18 23.33 20.26 10.85
N ASP A 19 22.18 20.11 10.22
CA ASP A 19 21.05 21.04 10.32
C ASP A 19 20.50 21.10 11.76
N ASP A 20 20.43 19.96 12.44
CA ASP A 20 19.97 19.88 13.83
C ASP A 20 20.96 20.57 14.79
N ILE A 21 22.27 20.43 14.55
CA ILE A 21 23.31 21.15 15.29
C ILE A 21 23.21 22.66 15.03
N GLN A 22 22.98 23.10 13.80
CA GLN A 22 22.82 24.52 13.47
C GLN A 22 21.57 25.13 14.13
N ARG A 23 20.44 24.40 14.20
CA ARG A 23 19.25 24.82 14.95
C ARG A 23 19.53 24.92 16.46
N LYS A 24 20.23 23.94 17.04
CA LYS A 24 20.63 23.96 18.46
C LYS A 24 21.54 25.13 18.80
N LEU A 25 22.40 25.53 17.86
CA LEU A 25 23.29 26.69 18.00
C LEU A 25 22.59 28.03 17.67
N GLY A 26 21.32 28.02 17.25
CA GLY A 26 20.54 29.22 16.94
C GLY A 26 20.81 29.85 15.57
N ASN A 27 21.56 29.18 14.70
CA ASN A 27 21.91 29.68 13.36
C ASN A 27 20.83 29.39 12.30
N LEU A 28 19.88 28.51 12.59
CA LEU A 28 18.84 28.08 11.66
C LEU A 28 17.46 28.14 12.36
N PRO A 29 16.38 28.55 11.66
CA PRO A 29 15.03 28.60 12.22
C PRO A 29 14.55 27.23 12.72
N GLU A 30 13.58 27.22 13.64
CA GLU A 30 12.99 25.99 14.18
C GLU A 30 12.32 25.12 13.10
N LYS A 31 12.32 23.80 13.30
CA LYS A 31 11.80 22.84 12.31
C LYS A 31 10.27 22.90 12.32
N PRO A 32 9.61 22.93 11.14
CA PRO A 32 8.15 22.84 11.09
C PRO A 32 7.70 21.54 11.76
N GLU A 33 6.56 21.60 12.44
CA GLU A 33 6.02 20.41 13.10
C GLU A 33 5.80 19.29 12.08
N PRO A 34 6.16 18.04 12.43
CA PRO A 34 5.93 16.92 11.55
C PRO A 34 4.44 16.78 11.27
N PHE A 35 4.08 16.69 9.99
CA PHE A 35 2.71 16.43 9.58
C PHE A 35 2.28 15.07 10.12
N LYS A 36 1.29 15.06 11.01
CA LYS A 36 0.67 13.83 11.49
C LYS A 36 -0.57 13.58 10.63
N PRO A 37 -0.58 12.57 9.74
CA PRO A 37 -1.80 12.22 9.04
C PRO A 37 -2.86 11.82 10.08
N PRO A 38 -4.16 12.05 9.79
CA PRO A 38 -5.23 11.58 10.66
C PRO A 38 -5.13 10.06 10.86
N PRO A 39 -5.58 9.54 12.02
CA PRO A 39 -5.65 8.11 12.24
C PRO A 39 -6.42 7.45 11.10
N PHE A 40 -5.90 6.32 10.62
CA PHE A 40 -6.52 5.55 9.55
C PHE A 40 -7.98 5.26 9.89
N ALA A 41 -8.89 5.75 9.05
CA ALA A 41 -10.28 5.35 9.04
C ALA A 41 -10.51 4.47 7.80
N PRO A 42 -11.16 3.30 7.93
CA PRO A 42 -11.61 2.54 6.78
C PRO A 42 -12.44 3.47 5.87
N ARG A 43 -12.17 3.46 4.57
CA ARG A 43 -13.12 4.03 3.61
C ARG A 43 -14.36 3.16 3.67
N VAL A 44 -15.34 3.58 4.47
CA VAL A 44 -16.71 3.13 4.29
C VAL A 44 -17.20 3.86 3.05
N ASP A 45 -17.18 3.16 1.92
CA ASP A 45 -17.95 3.60 0.76
C ASP A 45 -19.39 3.75 1.23
N ALA A 46 -20.05 4.85 0.87
CA ALA A 46 -21.40 5.16 1.36
C ALA A 46 -22.41 4.03 1.02
N ASP A 47 -22.07 3.21 0.03
CA ASP A 47 -22.85 2.07 -0.46
C ASP A 47 -22.62 0.77 0.34
N GLU A 48 -21.62 0.70 1.23
CA GLU A 48 -21.32 -0.47 2.07
C GLU A 48 -21.83 -0.36 3.51
N GLN A 49 -22.41 0.79 3.89
CA GLN A 49 -23.00 0.90 5.23
C GLN A 49 -24.30 0.09 5.29
N PRO A 50 -24.46 -0.83 6.27
CA PRO A 50 -25.73 -1.52 6.45
C PRO A 50 -26.82 -0.48 6.70
N LYS A 51 -27.94 -0.61 5.99
CA LYS A 51 -29.07 0.33 6.10
C LYS A 51 -29.49 0.46 7.56
N SER A 52 -29.56 1.69 8.07
CA SER A 52 -29.86 1.94 9.48
C SER A 52 -31.27 1.49 9.82
N LYS A 53 -31.50 1.15 11.10
CA LYS A 53 -32.82 0.77 11.60
C LYS A 53 -33.89 1.84 11.31
N GLU A 54 -33.53 3.11 11.45
CA GLU A 54 -34.40 4.25 11.15
C GLU A 54 -34.77 4.36 9.67
N TRP A 55 -33.93 3.85 8.76
CA TRP A 55 -34.22 3.80 7.33
C TRP A 55 -35.22 2.70 7.00
N LEU A 56 -35.13 1.55 7.67
CA LEU A 56 -36.06 0.41 7.52
C LEU A 56 -37.44 0.72 8.12
N ASP A 57 -37.49 1.37 9.28
CA ASP A 57 -38.74 1.70 9.97
C ASP A 57 -39.55 2.82 9.26
N ALA A 58 -38.95 3.54 8.30
CA ALA A 58 -39.58 4.60 7.53
C ALA A 58 -40.22 4.12 6.20
N ARG A 59 -40.15 2.82 5.90
CA ARG A 59 -40.57 2.20 4.64
C ARG A 59 -41.88 1.43 4.83
N ASP A 60 -42.77 1.45 3.84
CA ASP A 60 -44.04 0.70 3.90
C ASP A 60 -43.79 -0.81 3.73
N PRO A 61 -44.63 -1.71 4.26
CA PRO A 61 -44.42 -3.17 4.17
C PRO A 61 -44.32 -3.68 2.73
N ASP A 62 -45.09 -3.10 1.81
CA ASP A 62 -45.06 -3.45 0.38
C ASP A 62 -43.71 -3.05 -0.26
N GLU A 63 -43.13 -1.92 0.17
CA GLU A 63 -41.80 -1.49 -0.28
C GLU A 63 -40.67 -2.38 0.29
N LEU A 64 -40.88 -2.95 1.48
CA LEU A 64 -39.94 -3.90 2.10
C LEU A 64 -39.99 -5.27 1.41
N GLU A 65 -41.17 -5.71 0.96
CA GLU A 65 -41.37 -6.95 0.21
C GLU A 65 -40.72 -6.90 -1.19
N GLU A 66 -40.87 -5.79 -1.93
CA GLU A 66 -40.14 -5.59 -3.20
C GLU A 66 -38.61 -5.56 -3.00
N LEU A 67 -38.15 -5.01 -1.87
CA LEU A 67 -36.72 -4.99 -1.51
C LEU A 67 -36.20 -6.37 -1.11
N GLU A 68 -37.04 -7.23 -0.54
CA GLU A 68 -36.72 -8.62 -0.23
C GLU A 68 -36.49 -9.40 -1.53
N ASP A 69 -37.36 -9.23 -2.53
CA ASP A 69 -37.21 -9.83 -3.87
C ASP A 69 -35.95 -9.32 -4.63
N GLU A 70 -35.59 -8.04 -4.50
CA GLU A 70 -34.33 -7.50 -5.07
C GLU A 70 -33.07 -8.01 -4.35
N LEU A 71 -33.17 -8.32 -3.05
CA LEU A 71 -32.06 -8.84 -2.23
C LEU A 71 -31.87 -10.36 -2.42
N ASP A 72 -32.96 -11.09 -2.68
CA ASP A 72 -32.94 -12.53 -2.97
C ASP A 72 -32.48 -12.84 -4.40
N ASP A 73 -32.28 -11.81 -5.22
CA ASP A 73 -31.72 -11.91 -6.56
C ASP A 73 -30.21 -12.26 -6.45
N ASP A 74 -29.94 -13.57 -6.43
CA ASP A 74 -28.64 -14.29 -6.39
C ASP A 74 -27.48 -13.62 -7.18
N ARG A 75 -27.81 -12.76 -8.14
CA ARG A 75 -26.89 -11.93 -8.93
C ARG A 75 -25.98 -11.07 -8.08
N PHE A 76 -26.44 -10.50 -6.97
CA PHE A 76 -25.57 -9.67 -6.12
C PHE A 76 -24.51 -10.52 -5.41
N LEU A 77 -24.93 -11.64 -4.81
CA LEU A 77 -24.04 -12.61 -4.16
C LEU A 77 -23.06 -13.23 -5.15
N GLU A 78 -23.50 -13.56 -6.36
CA GLU A 78 -22.64 -14.06 -7.44
C GLU A 78 -21.61 -13.02 -7.88
N GLN A 79 -22.01 -11.76 -8.05
CA GLN A 79 -21.10 -10.67 -8.38
C GLN A 79 -20.07 -10.43 -7.29
N TYR A 80 -20.50 -10.40 -6.03
CA TYR A 80 -19.60 -10.24 -4.89
C TYR A 80 -18.61 -11.42 -4.78
N ARG A 81 -19.09 -12.66 -4.98
CA ARG A 81 -18.24 -13.85 -5.01
C ARG A 81 -17.20 -13.79 -6.14
N ARG A 82 -17.60 -13.33 -7.33
CA ARG A 82 -16.69 -13.11 -8.47
C ARG A 82 -15.65 -12.04 -8.18
N MET A 83 -16.07 -10.92 -7.60
CA MET A 83 -15.19 -9.81 -7.22
C MET A 83 -14.15 -10.27 -6.19
N ARG A 84 -14.58 -10.95 -5.12
CA ARG A 84 -13.68 -11.53 -4.11
C ARG A 84 -12.70 -12.55 -4.67
N LEU A 85 -13.15 -13.43 -5.58
CA LEU A 85 -12.26 -14.39 -6.24
C LEU A 85 -11.25 -13.69 -7.16
N ALA A 86 -11.61 -12.57 -7.79
CA ALA A 86 -10.69 -11.79 -8.59
C ALA A 86 -9.62 -11.09 -7.72
N GLU A 87 -10.03 -10.44 -6.62
CA GLU A 87 -9.13 -9.85 -5.64
C GLU A 87 -8.14 -10.87 -5.07
N LEU A 88 -8.63 -12.04 -4.64
CA LEU A 88 -7.78 -13.10 -4.11
C LEU A 88 -6.80 -13.63 -5.17
N LYS A 89 -7.21 -13.70 -6.44
CA LYS A 89 -6.31 -14.08 -7.55
C LYS A 89 -5.26 -13.01 -7.80
N GLU A 90 -5.59 -11.73 -7.71
CA GLU A 90 -4.62 -10.63 -7.84
C GLU A 90 -3.65 -10.60 -6.66
N ALA A 91 -4.15 -10.76 -5.44
CA ALA A 91 -3.31 -10.89 -4.25
C ALA A 91 -2.39 -12.12 -4.34
N ALA A 92 -2.88 -13.26 -4.83
CA ALA A 92 -2.07 -14.46 -5.01
C ALA A 92 -0.99 -14.30 -6.11
N LYS A 93 -1.26 -13.53 -7.17
CA LYS A 93 -0.24 -13.15 -8.17
C LYS A 93 0.90 -12.31 -7.60
N THR A 94 0.71 -11.71 -6.42
CA THR A 94 1.70 -10.85 -5.77
C THR A 94 2.89 -11.63 -5.22
N ALA A 95 2.76 -12.94 -4.99
CA ALA A 95 3.87 -13.81 -4.61
C ALA A 95 4.75 -14.16 -5.84
N ARG A 96 5.40 -13.15 -6.44
CA ARG A 96 6.33 -13.32 -7.57
C ARG A 96 7.64 -14.00 -7.17
N PHE A 97 8.06 -13.83 -5.91
CA PHE A 97 9.32 -14.35 -5.37
C PHE A 97 9.06 -15.07 -4.05
N GLY A 98 9.89 -16.07 -3.71
CA GLY A 98 9.71 -16.86 -2.49
C GLY A 98 10.90 -17.71 -2.07
N THR A 99 11.99 -17.69 -2.84
CA THR A 99 13.23 -18.42 -2.53
C THR A 99 14.43 -17.53 -2.84
N VAL A 100 15.53 -17.77 -2.12
CA VAL A 100 16.82 -17.12 -2.41
C VAL A 100 17.52 -17.93 -3.49
N GLN A 101 17.83 -17.30 -4.62
CA GLN A 101 18.55 -17.94 -5.73
C GLN A 101 20.04 -17.53 -5.69
N PRO A 102 20.97 -18.49 -5.69
CA PRO A 102 22.38 -18.19 -5.82
C PRO A 102 22.68 -17.69 -7.25
N ILE A 103 23.38 -16.56 -7.35
CA ILE A 103 23.78 -15.98 -8.63
C ILE A 103 25.30 -15.93 -8.75
N THR A 104 25.79 -16.08 -9.99
CA THR A 104 27.22 -15.91 -10.29
C THR A 104 27.53 -14.44 -10.60
N GLY A 105 28.81 -14.06 -10.57
CA GLY A 105 29.23 -12.69 -10.91
C GLY A 105 28.83 -12.26 -12.33
N SER A 106 28.79 -13.19 -13.28
CA SER A 106 28.34 -12.91 -14.66
C SER A 106 26.86 -12.60 -14.77
N ASP A 107 26.02 -13.14 -13.88
CA ASP A 107 24.57 -12.92 -13.89
C ASP A 107 24.17 -11.66 -13.12
N PHE A 108 25.06 -11.10 -12.29
CA PHE A 108 24.77 -9.95 -11.42
C PHE A 108 24.19 -8.74 -12.17
N VAL A 109 24.76 -8.40 -13.33
CA VAL A 109 24.28 -7.26 -14.12
C VAL A 109 22.85 -7.48 -14.61
N ARG A 110 22.54 -8.69 -15.10
CA ARG A 110 21.20 -9.03 -15.60
C ARG A 110 20.18 -9.05 -14.47
N GLU A 111 20.49 -9.72 -13.36
CA GLU A 111 19.52 -9.97 -12.28
C GLU A 111 19.36 -8.79 -11.31
N VAL A 112 20.40 -7.98 -11.12
CA VAL A 112 20.41 -6.89 -10.12
C VAL A 112 20.38 -5.52 -10.79
N SER A 113 21.26 -5.29 -11.76
CA SER A 113 21.40 -3.96 -12.37
C SER A 113 20.35 -3.67 -13.44
N GLN A 114 19.82 -4.70 -14.09
CA GLN A 114 18.79 -4.60 -15.14
C GLN A 114 17.40 -5.05 -14.67
N ALA A 115 17.21 -5.18 -13.35
CA ALA A 115 15.90 -5.51 -12.79
C ALA A 115 14.87 -4.42 -13.12
N PRO A 116 13.59 -4.79 -13.34
CA PRO A 116 12.52 -3.81 -13.55
C PRO A 116 12.38 -2.86 -12.36
N PRO A 117 11.94 -1.61 -12.57
CA PRO A 117 11.76 -0.65 -11.49
C PRO A 117 10.64 -1.02 -10.50
N ASP A 118 9.78 -1.99 -10.83
CA ASP A 118 8.74 -2.52 -9.92
C ASP A 118 9.25 -3.65 -9.01
N VAL A 119 10.51 -4.07 -9.16
CA VAL A 119 11.12 -5.16 -8.39
C VAL A 119 12.20 -4.63 -7.45
N TRP A 120 12.07 -4.96 -6.17
CA TRP A 120 13.12 -4.76 -5.18
C TRP A 120 14.06 -5.96 -5.18
N VAL A 121 15.35 -5.72 -5.40
CA VAL A 121 16.38 -6.77 -5.40
C VAL A 121 17.24 -6.64 -4.15
N VAL A 122 17.34 -7.72 -3.38
CA VAL A 122 18.21 -7.83 -2.20
C VAL A 122 19.30 -8.85 -2.49
N VAL A 123 20.56 -8.43 -2.40
CA VAL A 123 21.71 -9.30 -2.69
C VAL A 123 22.47 -9.58 -1.39
N PHE A 124 22.74 -10.86 -1.13
CA PHE A 124 23.58 -11.30 -0.03
C PHE A 124 24.91 -11.83 -0.58
N LEU A 125 25.98 -11.05 -0.42
CA LEU A 125 27.33 -11.47 -0.77
C LEU A 125 27.95 -12.24 0.39
N TYR A 126 28.37 -13.47 0.14
CA TYR A 126 29.04 -14.32 1.11
C TYR A 126 30.26 -15.01 0.50
N LYS A 127 31.14 -15.53 1.35
CA LYS A 127 32.25 -16.39 0.98
C LYS A 127 32.12 -17.68 1.80
N ASP A 128 32.20 -18.83 1.16
CA ASP A 128 32.24 -20.10 1.87
C ASP A 128 33.47 -20.16 2.79
N ALA A 129 33.28 -20.73 3.98
CA ALA A 129 34.29 -20.84 5.02
C ALA A 129 35.44 -21.78 4.62
#